data_AF-A0A1R0GNY2-F1
#
_entry.id   AF-A0A1R0GNY2-F1
#
_cell.length_a   1.000
_cell.length_b   1.000
_cell.length_c   1.000
_cell.angle_alpha   90.00
_cell.angle_beta   90.00
_cell.angle_gamma   90.00
#
_symmetry.space_group_name_H-M   'P 1'
#
loop_
_entity.id
_entity.type
_entity.pdbx_description
1 polymer ?
#
loop_
_entity_poly.entity_id
_entity_poly.type
_entity_poly.pdbx_seq_one_letter_code
_entity_poly.pdbx_strand_id
1 'polypeptide(L)'
;MPIGCYVGETFGMSEARVKPIQAEINKAIRLVANVDKSAAMERVRTELGIKSVFFKTRTAREPAYHKLSSSKTWIADLIKSPIKARMATWVTGSARWIKKNCTQNSKG
;
A
#
# COMPACT_ATOMS: atom_id res chain seq x y z
N MET A 1 -4.22 11.90 -3.70
CA MET A 1 -3.98 10.46 -3.47
C MET A 1 -4.78 10.06 -2.22
N PRO A 2 -5.78 9.17 -2.32
CA PRO A 2 -6.57 8.77 -1.15
C PRO A 2 -5.73 7.96 -0.16
N ILE A 3 -6.08 8.04 1.13
CA ILE A 3 -5.41 7.44 2.31
C ILE A 3 -5.04 5.96 2.14
N GLY A 4 -5.78 5.21 1.30
CA GLY A 4 -5.46 3.82 0.96
C GLY A 4 -4.10 3.61 0.29
N CYS A 5 -3.53 4.62 -0.38
CA CYS A 5 -2.19 4.52 -0.97
C CYS A 5 -1.07 4.60 0.07
N TYR A 6 -1.24 5.35 1.17
CA TYR A 6 -0.21 5.51 2.21
C TYR A 6 0.08 4.18 2.92
N VAL A 7 -0.99 3.51 3.32
CA VAL A 7 -0.94 2.21 3.97
C VAL A 7 -0.58 1.11 2.95
N GLY A 8 -1.00 1.26 1.69
CA GLY A 8 -0.58 0.36 0.62
C GLY A 8 0.93 0.38 0.37
N GLU A 9 1.55 1.55 0.30
CA GLU A 9 3.00 1.68 0.05
C GLU A 9 3.87 1.26 1.23
N THR A 10 3.49 1.61 2.47
CA THR A 10 4.26 1.28 3.68
C THR A 10 4.19 -0.20 4.07
N PHE A 11 3.09 -0.90 3.77
CA PHE A 11 2.91 -2.31 4.11
C PHE A 11 3.24 -3.29 2.97
N GLY A 12 3.91 -2.81 1.91
CA GLY A 12 4.36 -3.65 0.79
C GLY A 12 3.28 -3.99 -0.25
N MET A 13 2.13 -3.32 -0.20
CA MET A 13 1.08 -3.39 -1.24
C MET A 13 1.25 -2.33 -2.33
N SER A 14 2.45 -1.75 -2.47
CA SER A 14 2.75 -0.87 -3.59
C SER A 14 2.50 -1.64 -4.89
N GLU A 15 1.63 -1.09 -5.73
CA GLU A 15 1.36 -1.66 -7.05
C GLU A 15 2.67 -1.86 -7.83
N ALA A 16 3.67 -0.99 -7.62
CA ALA A 16 5.00 -1.12 -8.20
C ALA A 16 5.73 -2.42 -7.83
N ARG A 17 5.52 -2.96 -6.62
CA ARG A 17 6.12 -4.23 -6.19
C ARG A 17 5.39 -5.45 -6.73
N VAL A 18 4.06 -5.34 -6.88
CA VAL A 18 3.22 -6.44 -7.39
C VAL A 18 3.25 -6.51 -8.92
N LYS A 19 3.49 -5.39 -9.61
CA LYS A 19 3.62 -5.30 -11.08
C LYS A 19 4.54 -6.35 -11.70
N PRO A 20 5.81 -6.54 -11.27
CA PRO A 20 6.69 -7.54 -11.86
C PRO A 20 6.18 -8.97 -11.66
N ILE A 21 5.62 -9.28 -10.48
CA ILE A 21 5.05 -10.60 -10.17
C ILE A 21 3.83 -10.88 -11.05
N GLN A 22 2.94 -9.89 -11.19
CA GLN A 22 1.77 -9.98 -12.04
C GLN A 22 2.16 -10.13 -13.52
N ALA A 23 3.24 -9.47 -13.97
CA ALA A 23 3.74 -9.59 -15.33
C ALA A 23 4.18 -11.03 -15.65
N GLU A 24 4.89 -11.68 -14.74
CA GLU A 24 5.36 -13.06 -14.97
C GLU A 24 4.20 -14.06 -14.99
N ILE A 25 3.24 -13.90 -14.09
CA ILE A 25 2.00 -14.69 -14.10
C ILE A 25 1.23 -14.48 -15.41
N ASN A 26 1.19 -13.27 -15.93
CA ASN A 26 0.51 -13.01 -17.20
C ASN A 26 1.19 -13.72 -18.38
N LYS A 27 2.53 -13.82 -18.38
CA LYS A 27 3.24 -14.59 -19.40
C LYS A 27 2.85 -16.06 -19.34
N ALA A 28 2.83 -16.65 -18.14
CA ALA A 28 2.41 -18.03 -17.96
C ALA A 28 0.95 -18.27 -18.40
N ILE A 29 0.04 -17.37 -18.04
CA ILE A 29 -1.38 -17.45 -18.47
C ILE A 29 -1.48 -17.38 -19.99
N ARG A 30 -0.73 -16.50 -20.66
CA ARG A 30 -0.73 -16.40 -22.12
C ARG A 30 -0.26 -17.69 -22.79
N LEU A 31 0.78 -18.33 -22.25
CA LEU A 31 1.28 -19.61 -22.76
C LEU A 31 0.25 -20.72 -22.61
N VAL A 32 -0.40 -20.82 -21.45
CA VAL A 32 -1.39 -21.88 -21.17
C VAL A 32 -2.69 -21.68 -21.96
N ALA A 33 -3.16 -20.45 -22.08
CA ALA A 33 -4.41 -20.15 -22.79
C ALA A 33 -4.21 -19.92 -24.30
N ASN A 34 -2.97 -20.05 -24.80
CA ASN A 34 -2.60 -19.85 -26.20
C ASN A 34 -3.16 -18.56 -26.82
N VAL A 35 -3.02 -17.44 -26.10
CA VAL A 35 -3.61 -16.15 -26.47
C VAL A 35 -2.57 -15.17 -27.02
N ASP A 36 -2.91 -14.52 -28.13
CA ASP A 36 -2.05 -13.52 -28.78
C ASP A 36 -1.68 -12.35 -27.88
N LYS A 37 -0.53 -11.72 -28.17
CA LYS A 37 -0.01 -10.56 -27.42
C LYS A 37 -1.01 -9.38 -27.34
N SER A 38 -1.89 -9.25 -28.35
CA SER A 38 -2.94 -8.23 -28.42
C SER A 38 -4.09 -8.45 -27.44
N ALA A 39 -4.26 -9.67 -26.92
CA ALA A 39 -5.34 -9.99 -26.01
C ALA A 39 -5.23 -9.21 -24.69
N ALA A 40 -6.35 -8.62 -24.28
CA ALA A 40 -6.46 -7.90 -23.03
C ALA A 40 -6.43 -8.89 -21.85
N MET A 41 -5.33 -8.91 -21.10
CA MET A 41 -5.13 -9.86 -19.99
C MET A 41 -6.19 -9.77 -18.89
N GLU A 42 -6.83 -8.62 -18.72
CA GLU A 42 -7.91 -8.46 -17.73
C GLU A 42 -9.12 -9.34 -18.08
N ARG A 43 -9.47 -9.43 -19.37
CA ARG A 43 -10.56 -10.30 -19.86
C ARG A 43 -10.19 -11.77 -19.70
N VAL A 44 -9.01 -12.15 -20.19
CA VAL A 44 -8.50 -13.53 -20.08
C VAL A 44 -8.48 -14.01 -18.64
N ARG A 45 -8.04 -13.17 -17.70
CA ARG A 45 -8.06 -13.50 -16.27
C ARG A 45 -9.48 -13.64 -15.70
N THR A 46 -10.41 -12.79 -16.14
CA THR A 46 -11.80 -12.83 -15.69
C THR A 46 -12.49 -14.11 -16.18
N GLU A 47 -12.28 -14.48 -17.45
CA GLU A 47 -12.81 -15.73 -18.04
C GLU A 47 -12.24 -16.97 -17.36
N LEU A 48 -10.95 -16.96 -17.03
CA LEU A 48 -10.29 -18.05 -16.30
C LEU A 48 -10.59 -18.03 -14.78
N GLY A 49 -11.34 -17.04 -14.28
CA GLY A 49 -11.61 -16.88 -12.85
C GLY A 49 -10.38 -16.54 -11.98
N ILE A 50 -9.28 -16.10 -12.60
CA ILE A 50 -8.02 -15.82 -11.91
C ILE A 50 -8.02 -14.39 -11.38
N LYS A 51 -8.19 -14.23 -10.07
CA LYS A 51 -8.03 -12.93 -9.41
C LYS A 51 -6.58 -12.43 -9.50
N SER A 52 -6.42 -11.12 -9.76
CA SER A 52 -5.13 -10.44 -9.75
C SER A 52 -4.38 -10.65 -8.42
N VAL A 53 -3.05 -10.76 -8.49
CA VAL A 53 -2.16 -10.86 -7.32
C VAL A 53 -2.34 -9.67 -6.40
N PHE A 54 -2.58 -8.48 -6.97
CA PHE A 54 -2.84 -7.27 -6.18
C PHE A 54 -4.10 -7.46 -5.32
N PHE A 55 -5.17 -7.97 -5.91
CA PHE A 55 -6.41 -8.23 -5.21
C PHE A 55 -6.24 -9.29 -4.12
N LYS A 56 -5.55 -10.40 -4.42
CA LYS A 56 -5.24 -11.44 -3.41
C LYS A 56 -4.43 -10.91 -2.25
N THR A 57 -3.41 -10.10 -2.52
CA THR A 57 -2.53 -9.49 -1.51
C THR A 57 -3.30 -8.54 -0.62
N ARG A 58 -4.22 -7.76 -1.20
CA ARG A 58 -5.09 -6.84 -0.46
C ARG A 58 -6.08 -7.59 0.43
N THR A 59 -6.83 -8.55 -0.13
CA THR A 59 -7.81 -9.34 0.63
C THR A 59 -7.15 -10.11 1.79
N ALA A 60 -5.95 -10.67 1.59
CA ALA A 60 -5.22 -11.37 2.64
C ALA A 60 -4.78 -10.44 3.80
N ARG A 61 -4.62 -9.13 3.54
CA ARG A 61 -4.17 -8.14 4.53
C ARG A 61 -5.29 -7.26 5.09
N GLU A 62 -6.48 -7.25 4.48
CA GLU A 62 -7.69 -6.60 4.99
C GLU A 62 -7.91 -6.86 6.50
N PRO A 63 -7.79 -8.12 7.01
CA PRO A 63 -7.98 -8.41 8.43
C PRO A 63 -6.94 -7.74 9.33
N ALA A 64 -5.69 -7.62 8.85
CA ALA A 64 -4.62 -6.96 9.57
C ALA A 64 -4.90 -5.45 9.71
N TYR A 65 -5.51 -4.82 8.70
CA TYR A 65 -5.91 -3.41 8.79
C TYR A 65 -7.02 -3.17 9.80
N HIS A 66 -8.05 -4.01 9.81
CA HIS A 66 -9.09 -3.92 10.82
C HIS A 66 -8.54 -4.10 12.24
N LYS A 67 -7.65 -5.09 12.45
CA LYS A 67 -6.98 -5.30 13.73
C LYS A 67 -6.08 -4.12 14.13
N LEU A 68 -5.32 -3.57 13.18
CA LEU A 68 -4.41 -2.45 13.44
C LEU A 68 -5.17 -1.16 13.77
N SER A 69 -6.28 -0.88 13.07
CA SER A 69 -7.13 0.29 13.32
C SER A 69 -7.81 0.30 14.69
N SER A 70 -8.01 -0.88 15.27
CA SER A 70 -8.58 -1.08 16.61
C SER A 70 -7.53 -1.21 17.72
N SER A 71 -6.23 -1.23 17.37
CA SER A 71 -5.13 -1.34 18.32
C SER A 71 -4.81 0.00 18.99
N LYS A 72 -4.31 -0.02 20.24
CA LYS A 72 -3.86 1.18 20.99
C LYS A 72 -2.45 1.63 20.62
N THR A 73 -2.11 1.58 19.34
CA THR A 73 -0.78 1.98 18.85
C THR A 73 -0.86 3.36 18.20
N TRP A 74 0.22 4.14 18.28
CA TRP A 74 0.35 5.43 17.59
C TRP A 74 0.06 5.34 16.07
N ILE A 75 0.24 4.16 15.48
CA ILE A 75 -0.09 3.86 14.08
C ILE A 75 -1.62 3.89 13.84
N ALA A 76 -2.42 3.39 14.77
CA ALA A 76 -3.87 3.45 14.68
C ALA A 76 -4.39 4.90 14.73
N ASP A 77 -3.75 5.74 15.56
CA ASP A 77 -4.07 7.16 15.67
C ASP A 77 -3.70 7.91 14.39
N LEU A 78 -2.59 7.55 13.74
CA LEU A 78 -2.19 8.08 12.42
C LEU A 78 -3.13 7.67 11.29
N ILE A 79 -3.69 6.45 11.33
CA ILE A 79 -4.69 6.00 10.34
C ILE A 79 -6.00 6.80 10.50
N LYS A 80 -6.41 7.08 11.74
CA LYS A 80 -7.62 7.88 12.04
C LYS A 80 -7.42 9.36 11.77
N SER A 81 -6.22 9.89 11.99
CA SER A 81 -5.85 11.30 11.81
C SER A 81 -4.65 11.45 10.87
N PRO A 82 -4.84 11.30 9.54
CA PRO A 82 -3.76 11.37 8.58
C PRO A 82 -3.14 12.78 8.55
N ILE A 83 -1.81 12.84 8.56
CA ILE A 83 -1.06 14.09 8.54
C ILE A 83 -1.32 14.83 7.22
N LYS A 84 -1.96 15.99 7.31
CA LYS A 84 -2.35 16.82 6.14
C LYS A 84 -1.17 17.43 5.37
N ALA A 85 0.02 17.49 5.96
CA ALA A 85 1.21 18.10 5.37
C ALA A 85 2.04 17.10 4.54
N ARG A 86 1.51 16.72 3.37
CA ARG A 86 2.08 15.79 2.36
C ARG A 86 3.57 15.98 2.01
N MET A 87 4.12 17.19 2.13
CA MET A 87 5.47 17.55 1.64
C MET A 87 6.52 17.74 2.74
N ALA A 88 6.16 17.54 4.00
CA ALA A 88 7.17 17.42 5.03
C ALA A 88 7.80 16.03 4.89
N THR A 89 8.91 15.92 4.14
CA THR A 89 9.77 14.73 4.16
C THR A 89 9.94 14.26 5.61
N TRP A 90 9.88 12.95 5.84
CA TRP A 90 9.91 12.34 7.18
C TRP A 90 10.97 12.96 8.09
N VAL A 91 12.15 13.27 7.54
CA VAL A 91 13.25 13.97 8.23
C VAL A 91 12.85 15.40 8.65
N THR A 92 12.28 16.19 7.75
CA THR A 92 11.86 17.59 8.00
C THR A 92 10.61 17.70 8.87
N GLY A 93 9.72 16.70 8.81
CA GLY A 93 8.52 16.59 9.66
C GLY A 93 8.89 16.22 11.09
N SER A 94 9.69 15.17 11.26
CA SER A 94 10.21 14.73 12.56
C SER A 94 11.09 15.79 13.22
N ALA A 95 11.97 16.46 12.47
CA ALA A 95 12.77 17.56 12.99
C ALA A 95 11.91 18.74 13.49
N ARG A 96 10.82 19.09 12.78
CA ARG A 96 9.89 20.14 13.23
C ARG A 96 9.07 19.71 14.44
N TRP A 97 8.64 18.45 14.50
CA TRP A 97 7.90 17.91 15.64
C TRP A 97 8.78 17.84 16.90
N ILE A 98 10.02 17.36 16.77
CA ILE A 98 11.03 17.35 17.85
C ILE A 98 11.32 18.79 18.27
N LYS A 99 11.56 19.72 17.33
CA LYS A 99 11.77 21.13 17.67
C LYS A 99 10.58 21.75 18.40
N LYS A 100 9.35 21.44 18.01
CA LYS A 100 8.14 21.99 18.65
C LYS A 100 7.89 21.45 20.06
N ASN A 101 8.14 20.17 20.29
CA ASN A 101 7.79 19.50 21.55
C ASN A 101 8.98 19.34 22.52
N CYS A 102 10.21 19.23 22.02
CA CYS A 102 11.40 18.98 22.85
C CYS A 102 12.17 20.25 23.23
N THR A 103 11.92 21.42 22.60
CA THR A 103 12.59 22.68 22.99
C THR A 103 11.94 23.42 24.15
N GLN A 104 10.76 22.98 24.62
CA GLN A 104 10.15 23.56 25.82
C GLN A 104 10.81 23.10 27.13
N ASN A 105 11.69 22.09 27.09
CA ASN A 105 12.34 21.53 28.28
C ASN A 105 13.78 22.04 28.52
N SER A 106 14.25 23.04 27.78
CA SER A 106 15.58 23.65 27.99
C SER A 106 15.49 25.15 28.32
N LYS A 107 14.72 25.48 29.37
CA LYS A 107 14.95 26.71 30.13
C LYS A 107 15.40 26.30 31.53
N GLY A 108 16.70 26.04 31.65
CA GLY A 108 17.46 26.07 32.89
C GLY A 108 18.54 27.12 32.71
#